data_AF-A0A2N2ZJK0-F1
#
_entry.id   AF-A0A2N2ZJK0-F1
#
_cell.length_a   1.000
_cell.length_b   1.000
_cell.length_c   1.000
_cell.angle_alpha   90.00
_cell.angle_beta   90.00
_cell.angle_gamma   90.00
#
_symmetry.space_group_name_H-M   'P 1'
#
loop_
_entity.id
_entity.type
_entity.pdbx_description
1 polymer ?
#
loop_
_entity_poly.entity_id
_entity_poly.type
_entity_poly.pdbx_seq_one_letter_code
_entity_poly.pdbx_strand_id
1 'polypeptide(L)'
;MSRMLRNFISSTLTMLEKELKLVPKNYYQNQWMAIGMAAFGIPLGVAFGTSLGNMAYLGIGLPIGLAIGMAVGSGMDKKAAEEGRQLDLDLK
;
A
#
# COMPACT_ATOMS: atom_id res chain seq x y z
N MET A 1 -1.19 -24.10 5.97
CA MET A 1 0.17 -23.94 5.40
C MET A 1 1.21 -23.93 6.51
N SER A 2 2.25 -24.77 6.45
CA SER A 2 3.32 -24.77 7.45
C SER A 2 4.06 -23.43 7.45
N ARG A 3 4.55 -22.97 8.60
CA ARG A 3 5.25 -21.67 8.73
C ARG A 3 6.49 -21.59 7.83
N MET A 4 7.14 -22.74 7.63
CA MET A 4 8.31 -22.91 6.76
C MET A 4 7.98 -22.65 5.27
N LEU A 5 6.84 -23.16 4.77
CA LEU A 5 6.40 -22.93 3.40
C LEU A 5 6.12 -21.44 3.12
N ARG A 6 5.49 -20.74 4.05
CA ARG A 6 5.22 -19.29 3.92
C ARG A 6 6.50 -18.48 3.79
N ASN A 7 7.49 -18.75 4.64
CA ASN A 7 8.76 -18.03 4.60
C ASN A 7 9.51 -18.26 3.28
N PHE A 8 9.47 -19.48 2.74
CA PHE A 8 10.08 -19.79 1.44
C PHE A 8 9.39 -19.06 0.29
N ILE A 9 8.05 -19.05 0.25
CA ILE A 9 7.26 -18.33 -0.74
C ILE A 9 7.53 -16.82 -0.66
N SER A 10 7.57 -16.24 0.54
CA SER A 10 7.89 -14.82 0.71
C SER A 10 9.31 -14.50 0.22
N SER A 11 10.31 -15.32 0.55
CA SER A 11 11.69 -15.09 0.12
C SER A 11 11.86 -15.16 -1.40
N THR A 12 11.18 -16.12 -2.05
CA THR A 12 11.21 -16.25 -3.51
C THR A 12 10.54 -15.05 -4.16
N LEU A 13 9.36 -14.63 -3.68
CA LEU A 13 8.67 -13.44 -4.17
C LEU A 13 9.51 -12.17 -4.04
N THR A 14 10.22 -11.96 -2.93
CA THR A 14 11.11 -10.81 -2.77
C THR A 14 12.28 -10.83 -3.78
N MET A 15 12.78 -12.01 -4.14
CA MET A 15 13.84 -12.14 -5.15
C MET A 15 13.30 -11.82 -6.56
N LEU A 16 12.13 -12.39 -6.90
CA LEU A 16 11.39 -12.12 -8.13
C LEU A 16 11.02 -10.64 -8.29
N GLU A 17 10.61 -9.98 -7.21
CA GLU A 17 10.37 -8.54 -7.18
C GLU A 17 11.65 -7.75 -7.48
N LYS A 18 12.78 -8.11 -6.88
CA LYS A 18 14.03 -7.35 -7.07
C LYS A 18 14.61 -7.51 -8.46
N GLU A 19 14.57 -8.72 -9.01
CA GLU A 19 15.23 -9.03 -10.29
C GLU A 19 14.32 -8.73 -11.49
N LEU A 20 13.04 -9.07 -11.39
CA LEU A 20 12.10 -9.04 -12.52
C LEU A 20 10.95 -8.04 -12.29
N LYS A 21 10.90 -7.40 -11.12
CA LYS A 21 9.79 -6.54 -10.69
C LYS A 21 8.44 -7.25 -10.77
N LEU A 22 8.44 -8.57 -10.56
CA LEU A 22 7.23 -9.38 -10.51
C LEU A 22 6.56 -9.23 -9.15
N VAL A 23 5.27 -8.88 -9.16
CA VAL A 23 4.51 -8.60 -7.92
C VAL A 23 3.19 -9.40 -7.89
N PRO A 24 2.74 -9.86 -6.72
CA PRO A 24 1.43 -10.48 -6.56
C PRO A 24 0.30 -9.44 -6.70
N LYS A 25 -0.94 -9.92 -6.79
CA LYS A 25 -2.11 -9.03 -6.82
C LYS A 25 -2.20 -8.19 -5.54
N ASN A 26 -2.61 -6.93 -5.71
CA ASN A 26 -2.79 -5.94 -4.62
C ASN A 26 -1.52 -5.61 -3.81
N TYR A 27 -0.33 -5.91 -4.34
CA TYR A 27 0.92 -5.65 -3.63
C TYR A 27 1.13 -4.16 -3.36
N TYR A 28 1.04 -3.33 -4.41
CA TYR A 28 1.25 -1.90 -4.26
C TYR A 28 0.09 -1.24 -3.55
N GLN A 29 -1.16 -1.67 -3.77
CA GLN A 29 -2.31 -1.19 -3.01
C GLN A 29 -2.12 -1.36 -1.51
N ASN A 30 -1.73 -2.57 -1.05
CA ASN A 30 -1.51 -2.83 0.37
C ASN A 30 -0.36 -2.01 0.94
N GLN A 31 0.74 -1.90 0.18
CA GLN A 31 1.89 -1.07 0.57
C GLN A 31 1.51 0.41 0.68
N TRP A 32 0.79 0.94 -0.32
CA TRP A 32 0.40 2.34 -0.39
C TRP A 32 -0.76 2.71 0.52
N MET A 33 -1.55 1.76 1.04
CA MET A 33 -2.48 2.04 2.14
C MET A 33 -1.71 2.54 3.37
N ALA A 34 -0.67 1.83 3.80
CA ALA A 34 0.13 2.22 4.95
C ALA A 34 0.89 3.53 4.70
N ILE A 35 1.51 3.66 3.51
CA ILE A 35 2.24 4.88 3.11
C ILE A 35 1.27 6.07 3.02
N GLY A 36 0.10 5.88 2.42
CA GLY A 36 -0.91 6.92 2.25
C GLY A 36 -1.33 7.54 3.58
N MET A 37 -1.51 6.68 4.59
CA MET A 37 -1.81 7.08 5.95
C MET A 37 -0.63 7.80 6.63
N ALA A 38 0.58 7.26 6.53
CA ALA A 38 1.75 7.83 7.20
C ALA A 38 2.23 9.14 6.55
N ALA A 39 2.21 9.22 5.22
CA ALA A 39 2.74 10.34 4.45
C ALA A 39 1.71 11.46 4.22
N PHE A 40 0.42 11.12 4.09
CA PHE A 40 -0.63 12.11 3.83
C PHE A 40 -1.64 12.16 4.96
N GLY A 41 -2.20 11.02 5.39
CA GLY A 41 -3.35 11.02 6.28
C GLY A 41 -3.08 11.63 7.66
N ILE A 42 -2.04 11.16 8.34
CA ILE A 42 -1.64 11.68 9.66
C ILE A 42 -1.17 13.14 9.55
N PRO A 43 -0.24 13.50 8.64
CA PRO A 43 0.21 14.89 8.53
C PRO A 43 -0.92 15.88 8.18
N LEU A 44 -1.80 15.54 7.23
CA LEU A 44 -2.94 16.39 6.89
C LEU A 44 -3.93 16.49 8.05
N GLY A 45 -4.21 15.38 8.73
CA GLY A 45 -5.07 15.38 9.90
C GLY A 45 -4.54 16.28 11.02
N VAL A 46 -3.22 16.22 11.29
CA VAL A 46 -2.56 17.11 12.25
C VAL A 46 -2.65 18.56 11.78
N ALA A 47 -2.36 18.86 10.51
CA ALA A 47 -2.42 20.21 9.96
C ALA A 47 -3.84 20.81 10.08
N PHE A 48 -4.89 20.05 9.79
CA PHE A 48 -6.27 20.50 9.99
C PHE A 48 -6.60 20.64 11.48
N GLY A 49 -6.17 19.69 12.31
CA GLY A 49 -6.40 19.72 13.75
C GLY A 49 -5.78 20.95 14.44
N THR A 50 -4.56 21.31 14.04
CA THR A 50 -3.87 22.50 14.57
C THR A 50 -4.43 23.79 13.99
N SER A 51 -4.69 23.85 12.68
CA SER A 51 -5.19 25.07 12.01
C SER A 51 -6.61 25.44 12.44
N LEU A 52 -7.46 24.45 12.71
CA LEU A 52 -8.85 24.65 13.14
C LEU A 52 -9.02 24.64 14.67
N GLY A 53 -7.91 24.52 15.42
CA GLY A 53 -7.90 24.50 16.89
C GLY A 53 -8.65 23.33 17.53
N ASN A 54 -8.90 22.26 16.78
CA ASN A 54 -9.64 21.09 17.25
C ASN A 54 -9.07 19.80 16.65
N MET A 55 -8.44 18.99 17.50
CA MET A 55 -7.83 17.71 17.11
C MET A 55 -8.85 16.65 16.64
N ALA A 56 -10.16 16.86 16.81
CA ALA A 56 -11.17 16.02 16.16
C ALA A 56 -11.02 16.01 14.62
N TYR A 57 -10.48 17.09 14.03
CA TYR A 57 -10.21 17.17 12.59
C TYR A 57 -9.05 16.28 12.13
N LEU A 58 -8.28 15.69 13.04
CA LEU A 58 -7.34 14.61 12.70
C LEU A 58 -8.05 13.47 11.99
N GLY A 59 -9.29 13.18 12.39
CA GLY A 59 -10.13 12.14 11.77
C GLY A 59 -10.40 12.36 10.29
N ILE A 60 -10.33 13.61 9.77
CA ILE A 60 -10.51 13.90 8.34
C ILE A 60 -9.27 13.49 7.53
N GLY A 61 -8.08 13.59 8.12
CA GLY A 61 -6.84 13.20 7.46
C GLY A 61 -6.82 11.71 7.12
N LEU A 62 -7.38 10.85 7.98
CA LEU A 62 -7.35 9.40 7.80
C LEU A 62 -8.06 8.93 6.50
N PRO A 63 -9.33 9.30 6.22
CA PRO A 63 -9.97 8.99 4.93
C PRO A 63 -9.22 9.56 3.72
N ILE A 64 -8.65 10.77 3.83
CA ILE A 64 -7.90 11.39 2.73
C ILE A 64 -6.62 10.59 2.43
N GLY A 65 -5.84 10.28 3.46
CA GLY A 65 -4.62 9.49 3.33
C GLY A 65 -4.89 8.09 2.77
N LEU A 66 -5.98 7.46 3.22
CA LEU A 66 -6.41 6.17 2.69
C LEU A 66 -6.82 6.27 1.22
N ALA A 67 -7.62 7.26 0.85
CA ALA A 67 -8.06 7.47 -0.53
C ALA A 67 -6.88 7.71 -1.48
N ILE A 68 -5.94 8.57 -1.09
CA ILE A 68 -4.70 8.81 -1.85
C ILE A 68 -3.88 7.53 -1.95
N GLY A 69 -3.66 6.84 -0.83
CA GLY A 69 -2.91 5.59 -0.79
C GLY A 69 -3.50 4.52 -1.71
N MET A 70 -4.82 4.30 -1.65
CA MET A 70 -5.49 3.35 -2.52
C MET A 70 -5.42 3.74 -3.99
N ALA A 71 -5.61 5.02 -4.33
CA ALA A 71 -5.55 5.49 -5.71
C ALA A 71 -4.16 5.29 -6.32
N VAL A 72 -3.10 5.68 -5.60
CA VAL A 72 -1.72 5.52 -6.06
C VAL A 72 -1.34 4.04 -6.13
N GLY A 73 -1.66 3.27 -5.10
CA GLY A 73 -1.35 1.84 -5.04
C GLY A 73 -2.06 1.05 -6.15
N SER A 74 -3.35 1.31 -6.36
CA SER A 74 -4.14 0.70 -7.44
C SER A 74 -3.60 1.07 -8.82
N GLY A 75 -3.17 2.32 -9.04
CA GLY A 75 -2.52 2.73 -10.28
C GLY A 75 -1.21 1.99 -10.54
N MET A 76 -0.41 1.76 -9.49
CA MET A 76 0.84 0.99 -9.56
C MET A 76 0.59 -0.50 -9.85
N ASP A 77 -0.41 -1.11 -9.21
CA ASP A 77 -0.81 -2.50 -9.50
C ASP A 77 -1.34 -2.64 -10.93
N LYS A 78 -2.15 -1.68 -11.41
CA LYS A 78 -2.62 -1.67 -12.81
C LYS A 78 -1.46 -1.58 -13.79
N LYS A 79 -0.47 -0.72 -13.53
CA LYS A 79 0.73 -0.62 -14.34
C LYS A 79 1.54 -1.93 -14.35
N ALA A 80 1.66 -2.60 -13.21
CA ALA A 80 2.31 -3.92 -13.15
C ALA A 80 1.55 -4.97 -13.96
N ALA A 81 0.22 -4.92 -13.98
CA ALA A 81 -0.62 -5.78 -14.80
C ALA A 81 -0.40 -5.55 -16.30
N GLU A 82 -0.43 -4.27 -16.73
CA GLU A 82 -0.24 -3.86 -18.13
C GLU A 82 1.15 -4.24 -18.66
N GLU A 83 2.18 -4.17 -17.81
CA GLU A 83 3.54 -4.57 -18.15
C GLU A 83 3.78 -6.09 -18.08
N GLY A 84 2.73 -6.88 -17.81
CA GLY A 84 2.84 -8.34 -17.68
C GLY A 84 3.66 -8.80 -16.47
N ARG A 85 3.87 -7.91 -15.50
CA ARG A 85 4.66 -8.15 -14.28
C ARG A 85 3.81 -8.55 -13.06
N GLN A 86 2.51 -8.73 -13.24
CA GLN A 86 1.61 -9.13 -12.15
C GLN A 86 1.38 -10.64 -12.16
N LEU A 87 1.74 -11.29 -11.06
CA LEU A 87 1.50 -12.72 -10.84
C LEU A 87 0.03 -12.93 -10.47
N ASP A 88 -0.58 -14.00 -10.99
CA ASP A 88 -1.94 -14.41 -10.61
C ASP A 88 -1.94 -15.13 -9.24
N LEU A 89 -1.52 -14.40 -8.21
CA LEU A 89 -1.41 -14.87 -6.84
C LEU A 89 -2.03 -13.82 -5.91
N ASP A 90 -3.04 -14.21 -5.12
CA ASP A 90 -3.62 -13.39 -4.06
C ASP A 90 -3.05 -13.85 -2.71
N LEU A 91 -2.24 -13.00 -2.07
CA LEU A 91 -1.66 -13.26 -0.76
C LEU A 91 -2.58 -12.66 0.32
N LYS A 92 -3.66 -13.38 0.64
CA LYS A 92 -4.52 -13.09 1.81
C LYS A 92 -4.14 -13.95 3.00
#